data_AF-A0AA91GYN8-F1
#
_entry.id   AF-A0AA91GYN8-F1
#
_cell.length_a   1.000
_cell.length_b   1.000
_cell.length_c   1.000
_cell.angle_alpha   90.00
_cell.angle_beta   90.00
_cell.angle_gamma   90.00
#
_symmetry.space_group_name_H-M   'P 1'
#
loop_
_entity.id
_entity.type
_entity.pdbx_description
1 polymer ?
#
loop_
_entity_poly.entity_id
_entity_poly.type
_entity_poly.pdbx_seq_one_letter_code
_entity_poly.pdbx_strand_id
1 'polypeptide(L)'
;MRRQPKQKRSQERIERILDAAAEVFDEVGFEAATTHAIAARADTAIGSLYQFFPDKLAIFHALELRHVERVHAVWTKLNQPEIIQLPLEGFIRTLAGAFQKLFEQPTCRMVFVQYFTSRTIFQNIDDSFTEEAINFIAKLLRGRNPALSPEHCHLLAQVCTHAYNTLLLLALRSDETQRQQIFEQIEALLIAYLQPHVGDEDLHNKVMKVMMCPHCGGERISKNGHRHGKQRYICKDCGKQFPEAYSLQGYGDEVKQQCLELYRDGVGFREIERRTGVSHNTVIYWVKQTGTNE
;
A
#
# COMPACT_ATOMS: atom_id res chain seq x y z
N MET A 1 14.30 3.01 -32.17
CA MET A 1 15.19 1.90 -32.63
C MET A 1 15.28 1.91 -34.16
N ARG A 2 16.46 1.78 -34.78
CA ARG A 2 16.61 1.85 -36.26
C ARG A 2 16.63 0.50 -37.00
N ARG A 3 16.99 -0.61 -36.35
CA ARG A 3 16.91 -1.98 -36.90
C ARG A 3 16.50 -2.96 -35.80
N GLN A 4 15.38 -3.66 -35.95
CA GLN A 4 15.01 -4.80 -35.08
C GLN A 4 15.79 -6.05 -35.52
N PRO A 5 16.65 -6.63 -34.67
CA PRO A 5 17.46 -7.77 -35.06
C PRO A 5 16.69 -9.10 -35.04
N LYS A 6 16.81 -9.88 -36.12
CA LYS A 6 16.31 -11.26 -36.25
C LYS A 6 17.29 -12.35 -35.76
N GLN A 7 18.54 -12.00 -35.43
CA GLN A 7 19.60 -12.95 -35.07
C GLN A 7 20.00 -12.84 -33.59
N LYS A 8 20.11 -13.99 -32.90
CA LYS A 8 20.43 -14.11 -31.45
C LYS A 8 21.64 -13.29 -31.00
N ARG A 9 22.74 -13.32 -31.78
CA ARG A 9 23.98 -12.57 -31.49
C ARG A 9 23.80 -11.04 -31.50
N SER A 10 22.87 -10.54 -32.32
CA SER A 10 22.59 -9.10 -32.40
C SER A 10 21.70 -8.64 -31.24
N GLN A 11 20.78 -9.49 -30.79
CA GLN A 11 20.01 -9.26 -29.56
C GLN A 11 20.92 -9.23 -28.32
N GLU A 12 21.82 -10.20 -28.16
CA GLU A 12 22.79 -10.23 -27.06
C GLU A 12 23.64 -8.95 -26.99
N ARG A 13 24.01 -8.39 -28.14
CA ARG A 13 24.76 -7.12 -28.20
C ARG A 13 23.91 -5.93 -27.77
N ILE A 14 22.63 -5.87 -28.15
CA ILE A 14 21.70 -4.84 -27.67
C ILE A 14 21.52 -4.94 -26.17
N GLU A 15 21.35 -6.15 -25.64
CA GLU A 15 21.18 -6.37 -24.21
C GLU A 15 22.39 -5.83 -23.40
N ARG A 16 23.61 -6.16 -23.83
CA ARG A 16 24.85 -5.63 -23.21
C ARG A 16 24.94 -4.10 -23.26
N ILE A 17 24.51 -3.48 -24.36
CA ILE A 17 24.51 -2.01 -24.48
C ILE A 17 23.52 -1.39 -23.48
N LEU A 18 22.33 -1.98 -23.36
CA LEU A 18 21.30 -1.47 -22.45
C LEU A 18 21.66 -1.71 -20.98
N ASP A 19 22.30 -2.83 -20.64
CA ASP A 19 22.79 -3.08 -19.28
C ASP A 19 23.86 -2.06 -18.89
N ALA A 20 24.87 -1.88 -19.75
CA ALA A 20 25.90 -0.86 -19.57
C ALA A 20 25.33 0.56 -19.51
N ALA A 21 24.32 0.87 -20.32
CA ALA A 21 23.65 2.16 -20.28
C ALA A 21 22.93 2.38 -18.96
N ALA A 22 22.21 1.37 -18.47
CA ALA A 22 21.52 1.45 -17.19
C ALA A 22 22.49 1.70 -16.03
N GLU A 23 23.64 1.02 -16.00
CA GLU A 23 24.68 1.26 -15.00
C GLU A 23 25.25 2.68 -15.09
N VAL A 24 25.65 3.12 -16.29
CA VAL A 24 26.23 4.46 -16.47
C VAL A 24 25.22 5.54 -16.08
N PHE A 25 23.95 5.39 -16.46
CA PHE A 25 22.91 6.34 -16.07
C PHE A 25 22.64 6.33 -14.56
N ASP A 26 22.74 5.18 -13.90
CA ASP A 26 22.54 5.06 -12.46
C ASP A 26 23.72 5.63 -11.65
N GLU A 27 24.94 5.51 -12.16
CA GLU A 27 26.17 6.01 -11.51
C GLU A 27 26.31 7.53 -11.61
N VAL A 28 26.13 8.11 -12.80
CA VAL A 28 26.42 9.54 -13.05
C VAL A 28 25.18 10.38 -13.38
N GLY A 29 24.00 9.75 -13.46
CA GLY A 29 22.76 10.41 -13.89
C GLY A 29 22.64 10.52 -15.41
N PHE A 30 21.40 10.73 -15.89
CA PHE A 30 21.11 10.81 -17.32
C PHE A 30 21.88 11.93 -18.02
N GLU A 31 21.97 13.12 -17.41
CA GLU A 31 22.58 14.30 -18.03
C GLU A 31 24.09 14.12 -18.27
N ALA A 32 24.84 13.67 -17.27
CA ALA A 32 26.29 13.51 -17.36
C ALA A 32 26.71 12.27 -18.17
N ALA A 33 25.83 11.28 -18.32
CA ALA A 33 26.12 10.10 -19.11
C ALA A 33 26.37 10.44 -20.60
N THR A 34 27.36 9.77 -21.20
CA THR A 34 27.71 9.93 -22.62
C THR A 34 27.62 8.61 -23.37
N THR A 35 27.30 8.65 -24.67
CA THR A 35 27.31 7.45 -25.53
C THR A 35 28.69 6.79 -25.61
N HIS A 36 29.76 7.56 -25.45
CA HIS A 36 31.13 7.05 -25.37
C HIS A 36 31.36 6.22 -24.10
N ALA A 37 30.93 6.72 -22.94
CA ALA A 37 31.04 5.98 -21.68
C ALA A 37 30.22 4.67 -21.73
N ILE A 38 29.01 4.72 -22.31
CA ILE A 38 28.17 3.54 -22.51
C ILE A 38 28.84 2.52 -23.45
N ALA A 39 29.39 2.97 -24.58
CA ALA A 39 30.07 2.09 -25.53
C ALA A 39 31.30 1.42 -24.91
N ALA A 40 32.09 2.18 -24.15
CA ALA A 40 33.24 1.66 -23.41
C ALA A 40 32.82 0.61 -22.36
N ARG A 41 31.77 0.90 -21.57
CA ARG A 41 31.24 -0.03 -20.55
C ARG A 41 30.68 -1.31 -21.17
N ALA A 42 29.99 -1.22 -22.31
CA ALA A 42 29.41 -2.37 -22.99
C ALA A 42 30.42 -3.21 -23.79
N ASP A 43 31.71 -2.83 -23.78
CA ASP A 43 32.77 -3.39 -24.62
C ASP A 43 32.32 -3.49 -26.09
N THR A 44 31.90 -2.33 -26.64
CA THR A 44 31.47 -2.21 -28.03
C THR A 44 32.06 -0.98 -28.70
N ALA A 45 32.36 -1.10 -29.99
CA ALA A 45 32.74 0.07 -30.78
C ALA A 45 31.60 1.10 -30.83
N ILE A 46 31.94 2.38 -30.72
CA ILE A 46 30.95 3.48 -30.74
C ILE A 46 30.09 3.46 -32.01
N GLY A 47 30.68 3.13 -33.17
CA GLY A 47 29.94 2.99 -34.43
C GLY A 47 28.91 1.86 -34.39
N SER A 48 29.18 0.76 -33.67
CA SER A 48 28.19 -0.32 -33.48
C SER A 48 27.03 0.11 -32.58
N LEU A 49 27.27 0.94 -31.56
CA LEU A 49 26.19 1.51 -30.75
C LEU A 49 25.27 2.36 -31.63
N TYR A 50 25.83 3.26 -32.45
CA TYR A 50 25.06 4.13 -33.34
C TYR A 50 24.28 3.39 -34.44
N GLN A 51 24.66 2.15 -34.78
CA GLN A 51 23.87 1.29 -35.67
C GLN A 51 22.52 0.89 -35.06
N PHE A 52 22.44 0.76 -33.73
CA PHE A 52 21.22 0.37 -33.01
C PHE A 52 20.47 1.59 -32.46
N PHE A 53 21.21 2.53 -31.87
CA PHE A 53 20.68 3.69 -31.15
C PHE A 53 21.27 4.97 -31.71
N PRO A 54 20.47 5.83 -32.37
CA PRO A 54 20.98 7.06 -32.98
C PRO A 54 21.55 8.07 -31.98
N ASP A 55 21.09 8.06 -30.74
CA ASP A 55 21.47 9.00 -29.69
C ASP A 55 21.22 8.40 -28.29
N LYS A 56 21.62 9.15 -27.25
CA LYS A 56 21.45 8.79 -25.83
C LYS A 56 19.98 8.61 -25.45
N LEU A 57 19.09 9.39 -26.04
CA LEU A 57 17.66 9.38 -25.73
C LEU A 57 16.99 8.11 -26.27
N ALA A 58 17.38 7.64 -27.46
CA ALA A 58 16.91 6.38 -28.01
C ALA A 58 17.34 5.15 -27.19
N ILE A 59 18.48 5.21 -26.48
CA ILE A 59 18.89 4.19 -25.52
C ILE A 59 17.96 4.24 -24.30
N PHE A 60 17.71 5.44 -23.77
CA PHE A 60 16.82 5.64 -22.64
C PHE A 60 15.39 5.15 -22.92
N HIS A 61 14.80 5.47 -24.08
CA HIS A 61 13.49 4.95 -24.47
C HIS A 61 13.43 3.42 -24.56
N ALA A 62 14.53 2.76 -24.94
CA ALA A 62 14.59 1.30 -24.89
C ALA A 62 14.67 0.76 -23.45
N LEU A 63 15.29 1.50 -22.52
CA LEU A 63 15.25 1.19 -21.09
C LEU A 63 13.87 1.42 -20.47
N GLU A 64 13.11 2.42 -20.93
CA GLU A 64 11.70 2.60 -20.54
C GLU A 64 10.88 1.37 -20.86
N LEU A 65 10.95 0.88 -22.11
CA LEU A 65 10.23 -0.33 -22.54
C LEU A 65 10.63 -1.54 -21.70
N ARG A 66 11.94 -1.73 -21.48
CA ARG A 66 12.45 -2.81 -20.62
C ARG A 66 11.96 -2.69 -19.17
N HIS A 67 11.84 -1.47 -18.65
CA HIS A 67 11.29 -1.23 -17.31
C HIS A 67 9.82 -1.63 -17.24
N VAL A 68 9.00 -1.20 -18.20
CA VAL A 68 7.58 -1.57 -18.32
C VAL A 68 7.40 -3.08 -18.39
N GLU A 69 8.18 -3.77 -19.23
CA GLU A 69 8.16 -5.23 -19.34
C GLU A 69 8.47 -5.92 -17.99
N ARG A 70 9.47 -5.42 -17.25
CA ARG A 70 9.83 -5.96 -15.93
C ARG A 70 8.75 -5.71 -14.88
N VAL A 71 8.12 -4.54 -14.88
CA VAL A 71 7.00 -4.23 -13.99
C VAL A 71 5.81 -5.15 -14.26
N HIS A 72 5.42 -5.33 -15.53
CA HIS A 72 4.35 -6.25 -15.90
C HIS A 72 4.66 -7.71 -15.54
N ALA A 73 5.92 -8.13 -15.66
CA ALA A 73 6.34 -9.46 -15.21
C ALA A 73 6.17 -9.63 -13.69
N VAL A 74 6.43 -8.59 -12.90
CA VAL A 74 6.16 -8.58 -11.45
C VAL A 74 4.65 -8.66 -11.19
N TRP A 75 3.83 -7.86 -11.86
CA TRP A 75 2.37 -7.92 -11.72
C TRP A 75 1.81 -9.31 -12.02
N THR A 76 2.30 -9.96 -13.06
CA THR A 76 1.87 -11.32 -13.44
C THR A 76 2.20 -12.33 -12.35
N LYS A 77 3.38 -12.23 -11.73
CA LYS A 77 3.78 -13.10 -10.60
C LYS A 77 2.98 -12.83 -9.33
N LEU A 78 2.56 -11.59 -9.10
CA LEU A 78 1.80 -11.20 -7.92
C LEU A 78 0.29 -11.43 -8.07
N ASN A 79 -0.23 -11.52 -9.29
CA ASN A 79 -1.63 -11.79 -9.59
C ASN A 79 -1.98 -13.29 -9.44
N GLN A 80 -1.66 -13.86 -8.28
CA GLN A 80 -1.90 -15.27 -7.96
C GLN A 80 -2.88 -15.38 -6.78
N PRO A 81 -3.86 -16.30 -6.82
CA PRO A 81 -4.85 -16.46 -5.74
C PRO A 81 -4.21 -16.69 -4.36
N GLU A 82 -3.08 -17.39 -4.32
CA GLU A 82 -2.35 -17.72 -3.09
C GLU A 82 -1.81 -16.46 -2.39
N ILE A 83 -1.44 -15.43 -3.16
CA ILE A 83 -0.95 -14.16 -2.64
C ILE A 83 -2.08 -13.43 -1.92
N ILE A 84 -3.28 -13.40 -2.52
CA ILE A 84 -4.45 -12.73 -1.97
C ILE A 84 -4.87 -13.37 -0.62
N GLN A 85 -4.67 -14.67 -0.46
CA GLN A 85 -5.03 -15.43 0.74
C GLN A 85 -4.03 -15.32 1.89
N LEU A 86 -2.87 -14.70 1.70
CA LEU A 86 -1.90 -14.49 2.77
C LEU A 86 -2.49 -13.61 3.89
N PRO A 87 -2.02 -13.75 5.15
CA PRO A 87 -2.29 -12.74 6.17
C PRO A 87 -1.85 -11.35 5.69
N LEU A 88 -2.50 -10.27 6.13
CA LEU A 88 -2.25 -8.92 5.60
C LEU A 88 -0.76 -8.53 5.63
N GLU A 89 -0.06 -8.80 6.73
CA GLU A 89 1.38 -8.54 6.84
C GLU A 89 2.17 -9.31 5.77
N GLY A 90 1.87 -10.59 5.59
CA GLY A 90 2.50 -11.43 4.56
C GLY A 90 2.17 -10.98 3.14
N PHE A 91 0.94 -10.54 2.90
CA PHE A 91 0.51 -9.95 1.63
C PHE A 91 1.30 -8.68 1.31
N ILE A 92 1.35 -7.72 2.24
CA ILE A 92 2.06 -6.44 2.03
C ILE A 92 3.56 -6.67 1.88
N ARG A 93 4.19 -7.50 2.72
CA ARG A 93 5.62 -7.83 2.61
C ARG A 93 5.95 -8.49 1.28
N THR A 94 5.05 -9.34 0.76
CA THR A 94 5.25 -9.98 -0.54
C THR A 94 5.16 -8.98 -1.69
N LEU A 95 4.19 -8.06 -1.66
CA LEU A 95 4.09 -6.99 -2.65
C LEU A 95 5.30 -6.04 -2.59
N ALA A 96 5.56 -5.46 -1.41
CA ALA A 96 6.64 -4.50 -1.20
C ALA A 96 8.01 -5.11 -1.54
N GLY A 97 8.29 -6.33 -1.08
CA GLY A 97 9.54 -7.04 -1.37
C GLY A 97 9.74 -7.35 -2.85
N ALA A 98 8.67 -7.61 -3.61
CA ALA A 98 8.77 -7.81 -5.06
C ALA A 98 9.16 -6.53 -5.79
N PHE A 99 8.59 -5.38 -5.39
CA PHE A 99 8.97 -4.08 -5.94
C PHE A 99 10.34 -3.60 -5.44
N GLN A 100 10.71 -3.86 -4.19
CA GLN A 100 12.06 -3.57 -3.68
C GLN A 100 13.13 -4.25 -4.54
N LYS A 101 13.00 -5.57 -4.77
CA LYS A 101 13.90 -6.33 -5.66
C LYS A 101 13.91 -5.82 -7.09
N LEU A 102 12.77 -5.32 -7.58
CA LEU A 102 12.69 -4.72 -8.90
C LEU A 102 13.55 -3.44 -8.98
N PHE A 103 13.50 -2.58 -7.96
CA PHE A 103 14.25 -1.32 -7.92
C PHE A 103 15.71 -1.45 -7.43
N GLU A 104 16.14 -2.65 -7.03
CA GLU A 104 17.57 -2.98 -6.93
C GLU A 104 18.25 -3.00 -8.32
N GLN A 105 17.49 -3.29 -9.38
CA GLN A 105 17.99 -3.31 -10.75
C GLN A 105 18.28 -1.88 -11.25
N PRO A 106 19.50 -1.59 -11.77
CA PRO A 106 19.88 -0.25 -12.23
C PRO A 106 18.89 0.35 -13.23
N THR A 107 18.40 -0.46 -14.18
CA THR A 107 17.41 -0.02 -15.17
C THR A 107 16.16 0.56 -14.52
N CYS A 108 15.57 -0.16 -13.55
CA CYS A 108 14.31 0.24 -12.95
C CYS A 108 14.49 1.42 -11.99
N ARG A 109 15.58 1.41 -11.22
CA ARG A 109 15.94 2.53 -10.33
C ARG A 109 16.12 3.82 -11.11
N MET A 110 16.92 3.78 -12.16
CA MET A 110 17.22 4.95 -12.98
C MET A 110 15.99 5.49 -13.70
N VAL A 111 15.20 4.62 -14.36
CA VAL A 111 13.95 5.03 -15.01
C VAL A 111 12.98 5.66 -14.00
N PHE A 112 12.86 5.08 -12.80
CA PHE A 112 12.00 5.63 -11.75
C PHE A 112 12.47 7.00 -11.26
N VAL A 113 13.75 7.13 -10.88
CA VAL A 113 14.29 8.43 -10.41
C VAL A 113 14.12 9.49 -11.50
N GLN A 114 14.43 9.15 -12.75
CA GLN A 114 14.32 10.07 -13.89
C GLN A 114 12.88 10.53 -14.13
N TYR A 115 11.88 9.68 -13.88
CA TYR A 115 10.46 10.02 -14.02
C TYR A 115 10.06 11.18 -13.09
N PHE A 116 10.62 11.20 -11.87
CA PHE A 116 10.35 12.26 -10.90
C PHE A 116 11.24 13.49 -11.05
N THR A 117 12.39 13.39 -11.73
CA THR A 117 13.30 14.53 -11.91
C THR A 117 13.19 15.22 -13.27
N SER A 118 12.79 14.51 -14.33
CA SER A 118 12.73 15.08 -15.68
C SER A 118 11.69 14.36 -16.56
N ARG A 119 10.42 14.52 -16.22
CA ARG A 119 9.32 13.83 -16.90
C ARG A 119 9.21 14.11 -18.41
N THR A 120 9.73 15.23 -18.90
CA THR A 120 9.63 15.64 -20.31
C THR A 120 10.42 14.77 -21.29
N ILE A 121 11.38 13.97 -20.82
CA ILE A 121 12.20 13.10 -21.68
C ILE A 121 11.59 11.71 -21.91
N PHE A 122 10.47 11.40 -21.26
CA PHE A 122 9.80 10.10 -21.39
C PHE A 122 8.93 10.06 -22.63
N GLN A 123 8.89 8.90 -23.26
CA GLN A 123 8.04 8.66 -24.43
C GLN A 123 7.08 7.49 -24.24
N ASN A 124 7.47 6.47 -23.46
CA ASN A 124 6.71 5.23 -23.31
C ASN A 124 6.05 5.09 -21.93
N ILE A 125 6.32 6.03 -21.02
CA ILE A 125 5.74 6.06 -19.67
C ILE A 125 5.12 7.44 -19.45
N ASP A 126 3.82 7.47 -19.18
CA ASP A 126 3.05 8.67 -18.85
C ASP A 126 2.22 8.46 -17.57
N ASP A 127 1.16 9.24 -17.35
CA ASP A 127 0.28 9.05 -16.18
C ASP A 127 -0.50 7.72 -16.24
N SER A 128 -0.74 7.17 -17.44
CA SER A 128 -1.48 5.92 -17.60
C SER A 128 -0.73 4.74 -16.98
N PHE A 129 0.61 4.77 -16.95
CA PHE A 129 1.39 3.73 -16.30
C PHE A 129 1.19 3.71 -14.77
N THR A 130 1.06 4.89 -14.15
CA THR A 130 0.71 4.97 -12.72
C THR A 130 -0.70 4.47 -12.49
N GLU A 131 -1.63 4.83 -13.37
CA GLU A 131 -3.02 4.37 -13.34
C GLU A 131 -3.14 2.85 -13.50
N GLU A 132 -2.32 2.21 -14.34
CA GLU A 132 -2.24 0.76 -14.44
C GLU A 132 -1.79 0.10 -13.13
N ALA A 133 -0.80 0.69 -12.45
CA ALA A 133 -0.36 0.21 -11.14
C ALA A 133 -1.49 0.33 -10.10
N ILE A 134 -2.21 1.45 -10.08
CA ILE A 134 -3.36 1.66 -9.20
C ILE A 134 -4.45 0.62 -9.48
N ASN A 135 -4.80 0.40 -10.73
CA ASN A 135 -5.81 -0.58 -11.12
C ASN A 135 -5.39 -2.02 -10.77
N PHE A 136 -4.11 -2.33 -10.92
CA PHE A 136 -3.54 -3.60 -10.48
C PHE A 136 -3.71 -3.80 -8.96
N ILE A 137 -3.31 -2.82 -8.15
CA ILE A 137 -3.44 -2.91 -6.68
C ILE A 137 -4.92 -2.95 -6.26
N ALA A 138 -5.78 -2.13 -6.87
CA ALA A 138 -7.22 -2.10 -6.58
C ALA A 138 -7.87 -3.47 -6.82
N LYS A 139 -7.46 -4.17 -7.89
CA LYS A 139 -7.89 -5.55 -8.18
C LYS A 139 -7.48 -6.52 -7.07
N LEU A 140 -6.24 -6.44 -6.58
CA LEU A 140 -5.78 -7.28 -5.47
C LEU A 140 -6.54 -6.99 -4.17
N LEU A 141 -6.75 -5.71 -3.84
CA LEU A 141 -7.52 -5.30 -2.66
C LEU A 141 -8.96 -5.81 -2.71
N ARG A 142 -9.62 -5.71 -3.87
CA ARG A 142 -10.96 -6.26 -4.08
C ARG A 142 -11.00 -7.79 -3.97
N GLY A 143 -9.94 -8.46 -4.41
CA GLY A 143 -9.79 -9.91 -4.22
C GLY A 143 -9.73 -10.31 -2.74
N ARG A 144 -9.12 -9.46 -1.90
CA ARG A 144 -9.05 -9.69 -0.44
C ARG A 144 -10.37 -9.39 0.26
N ASN A 145 -11.02 -8.29 -0.09
CA ASN A 145 -12.32 -7.93 0.46
C ASN A 145 -13.34 -7.64 -0.66
N PRO A 146 -14.10 -8.66 -1.09
CA PRO A 146 -15.13 -8.51 -2.11
C PRO A 146 -16.31 -7.59 -1.71
N ALA A 147 -16.45 -7.25 -0.42
CA ALA A 147 -17.51 -6.37 0.06
C ALA A 147 -17.21 -4.87 -0.16
N LEU A 148 -15.95 -4.51 -0.46
CA LEU A 148 -15.60 -3.13 -0.80
C LEU A 148 -16.13 -2.78 -2.20
N SER A 149 -16.61 -1.54 -2.36
CA SER A 149 -16.97 -1.03 -3.68
C SER A 149 -15.73 -0.88 -4.57
N PRO A 150 -15.87 -0.96 -5.90
CA PRO A 150 -14.77 -0.72 -6.83
C PRO A 150 -14.10 0.65 -6.63
N GLU A 151 -14.89 1.69 -6.36
CA GLU A 151 -14.41 3.06 -6.17
C GLU A 151 -13.58 3.18 -4.90
N HIS A 152 -14.00 2.51 -3.82
CA HIS A 152 -13.26 2.48 -2.57
C HIS A 152 -11.93 1.71 -2.73
N CYS A 153 -11.94 0.55 -3.42
CA CYS A 153 -10.71 -0.19 -3.72
C CYS A 153 -9.71 0.66 -4.53
N HIS A 154 -10.22 1.40 -5.52
CA HIS A 154 -9.42 2.28 -6.35
C HIS A 154 -8.81 3.42 -5.53
N LEU A 155 -9.59 4.10 -4.68
CA LEU A 155 -9.08 5.17 -3.81
C LEU A 155 -7.99 4.65 -2.84
N LEU A 156 -8.20 3.49 -2.22
CA LEU A 156 -7.18 2.87 -1.35
C LEU A 156 -5.89 2.59 -2.12
N ALA A 157 -6.01 2.00 -3.31
CA ALA A 157 -4.87 1.71 -4.18
C ALA A 157 -4.13 2.98 -4.62
N GLN A 158 -4.86 4.05 -4.93
CA GLN A 158 -4.30 5.34 -5.31
C GLN A 158 -3.46 5.93 -4.17
N VAL A 159 -4.02 6.00 -2.95
CA VAL A 159 -3.30 6.49 -1.77
C VAL A 159 -2.06 5.64 -1.50
N CYS A 160 -2.18 4.31 -1.53
CA CYS A 160 -1.05 3.41 -1.33
C CYS A 160 0.05 3.61 -2.37
N THR A 161 -0.32 3.69 -3.65
CA THR A 161 0.63 3.83 -4.76
C THR A 161 1.40 5.15 -4.68
N HIS A 162 0.72 6.26 -4.41
CA HIS A 162 1.39 7.57 -4.29
C HIS A 162 2.25 7.67 -3.04
N ALA A 163 1.78 7.15 -1.90
CA ALA A 163 2.58 7.10 -0.66
C ALA A 163 3.84 6.24 -0.86
N TYR A 164 3.68 5.05 -1.46
CA TYR A 164 4.79 4.15 -1.79
C TYR A 164 5.80 4.82 -2.72
N ASN A 165 5.36 5.41 -3.84
CA ASN A 165 6.25 6.03 -4.81
C ASN A 165 7.06 7.19 -4.20
N THR A 166 6.42 8.00 -3.37
CA THR A 166 7.08 9.13 -2.70
C THR A 166 8.17 8.64 -1.75
N LEU A 167 7.87 7.63 -0.93
CA LEU A 167 8.81 7.05 0.02
C LEU A 167 9.91 6.22 -0.68
N LEU A 168 9.58 5.55 -1.77
CA LEU A 168 10.55 4.86 -2.61
C LEU A 168 11.56 5.83 -3.20
N LEU A 169 11.11 6.98 -3.74
CA LEU A 169 12.02 8.01 -4.25
C LEU A 169 12.98 8.50 -3.16
N LEU A 170 12.47 8.69 -1.95
CA LEU A 170 13.31 9.04 -0.79
C LEU A 170 14.32 7.92 -0.48
N ALA A 171 13.88 6.66 -0.46
CA ALA A 171 14.73 5.49 -0.17
C ALA A 171 15.86 5.34 -1.21
N LEU A 172 15.55 5.50 -2.50
CA LEU A 172 16.53 5.36 -3.59
C LEU A 172 17.60 6.47 -3.58
N ARG A 173 17.29 7.63 -3.00
CA ARG A 173 18.23 8.76 -2.84
C ARG A 173 19.00 8.73 -1.52
N SER A 174 18.67 7.80 -0.63
CA SER A 174 19.31 7.64 0.67
C SER A 174 20.47 6.64 0.61
N ASP A 175 21.34 6.66 1.62
CA ASP A 175 22.34 5.62 1.83
C ASP A 175 21.68 4.26 2.11
N GLU A 176 22.46 3.18 2.08
CA GLU A 176 21.94 1.81 2.20
C GLU A 176 21.22 1.56 3.54
N THR A 177 21.72 2.12 4.65
CA THR A 177 21.13 1.90 5.98
C THR A 177 19.78 2.60 6.08
N GLN A 178 19.74 3.88 5.70
CA GLN A 178 18.52 4.67 5.73
C GLN A 178 17.50 4.15 4.70
N ARG A 179 17.94 3.69 3.53
CA ARG A 179 17.08 3.06 2.52
C ARG A 179 16.35 1.85 3.09
N GLN A 180 17.06 0.97 3.79
CA GLN A 180 16.46 -0.22 4.40
C GLN A 180 15.43 0.17 5.48
N GLN A 181 15.74 1.15 6.32
CA GLN A 181 14.80 1.68 7.31
C GLN A 181 13.54 2.26 6.66
N ILE A 182 13.67 2.99 5.54
CA ILE A 182 12.51 3.54 4.83
C ILE A 182 11.63 2.42 4.25
N PHE A 183 12.22 1.36 3.70
CA PHE A 183 11.43 0.20 3.22
C PHE A 183 10.63 -0.47 4.34
N GLU A 184 11.20 -0.62 5.54
CA GLU A 184 10.47 -1.13 6.71
C GLU A 184 9.31 -0.20 7.10
N GLN A 185 9.52 1.13 7.05
CA GLN A 185 8.45 2.09 7.33
C GLN A 185 7.35 2.10 6.27
N ILE A 186 7.70 1.86 4.99
CA ILE A 186 6.73 1.71 3.91
C ILE A 186 5.79 0.53 4.21
N GLU A 187 6.34 -0.65 4.57
CA GLU A 187 5.52 -1.81 4.92
C GLU A 187 4.59 -1.52 6.10
N ALA A 188 5.14 -0.94 7.19
CA ALA A 188 4.37 -0.61 8.38
C ALA A 188 3.22 0.38 8.09
N LEU A 189 3.49 1.41 7.29
CA LEU A 189 2.49 2.40 6.86
C LEU A 189 1.36 1.75 6.06
N LEU A 190 1.71 0.92 5.07
CA LEU A 190 0.72 0.26 4.21
C LEU A 190 -0.13 -0.74 5.00
N ILE A 191 0.47 -1.52 5.91
CA ILE A 191 -0.25 -2.44 6.80
C ILE A 191 -1.23 -1.65 7.67
N ALA A 192 -0.76 -0.61 8.37
CA ALA A 192 -1.59 0.18 9.27
C ALA A 192 -2.77 0.84 8.54
N TYR A 193 -2.54 1.38 7.34
CA TYR A 193 -3.56 2.01 6.52
C TYR A 193 -4.60 1.00 5.99
N LEU A 194 -4.17 -0.17 5.54
CA LEU A 194 -5.05 -1.15 4.90
C LEU A 194 -5.74 -2.12 5.87
N GLN A 195 -5.25 -2.26 7.10
CA GLN A 195 -5.80 -3.16 8.12
C GLN A 195 -7.31 -3.04 8.32
N PRO A 196 -7.92 -1.84 8.41
CA PRO A 196 -9.37 -1.72 8.61
C PRO A 196 -10.20 -2.13 7.39
N HIS A 197 -9.60 -2.17 6.20
CA HIS A 197 -10.32 -2.32 4.93
C HIS A 197 -10.17 -3.72 4.34
N VAL A 198 -8.97 -4.29 4.39
CA VAL A 198 -8.62 -5.57 3.75
C VAL A 198 -7.79 -6.49 4.67
N GLY A 199 -7.69 -6.12 5.95
CA GLY A 199 -7.07 -6.95 6.97
C GLY A 199 -7.86 -8.22 7.22
N ASP A 200 -7.17 -9.23 7.75
CA ASP A 200 -7.80 -10.51 8.06
C ASP A 200 -8.87 -10.27 9.15
N GLU A 201 -10.10 -10.78 8.95
CA GLU A 201 -11.20 -10.65 9.93
C GLU A 201 -10.77 -11.11 11.34
N ASP A 202 -9.82 -12.05 11.39
CA ASP A 202 -9.24 -12.60 12.61
C ASP A 202 -8.25 -11.69 13.35
N LEU A 203 -7.72 -10.62 12.75
CA LEU A 203 -6.85 -9.67 13.45
C LEU A 203 -7.64 -8.63 14.25
N HIS A 204 -8.90 -8.38 13.91
CA HIS A 204 -9.78 -7.60 14.79
C HIS A 204 -10.07 -8.34 16.11
N ASN A 205 -10.00 -9.68 16.09
CA ASN A 205 -10.14 -10.54 17.28
C ASN A 205 -8.81 -10.92 17.94
N LYS A 206 -7.66 -10.86 17.25
CA LYS A 206 -6.34 -11.13 17.86
C LYS A 206 -5.63 -9.88 18.42
N VAL A 207 -5.87 -8.69 17.88
CA VAL A 207 -5.15 -7.46 18.30
C VAL A 207 -5.81 -6.71 19.45
N MET A 208 -7.05 -7.06 19.84
CA MET A 208 -7.61 -6.64 21.13
C MET A 208 -7.48 -7.76 22.19
N LYS A 209 -6.36 -8.48 22.22
CA LYS A 209 -5.98 -9.15 23.47
C LYS A 209 -5.66 -8.03 24.45
N VAL A 210 -6.66 -7.62 25.24
CA VAL A 210 -6.62 -6.36 26.00
C VAL A 210 -5.33 -6.26 26.83
N MET A 211 -4.35 -5.52 26.31
CA MET A 211 -3.04 -5.32 26.97
C MET A 211 -3.07 -4.10 27.89
N MET A 212 -4.10 -3.27 27.79
CA MET A 212 -4.28 -2.06 28.60
C MET A 212 -5.74 -1.86 28.97
N CYS A 213 -6.01 -1.41 30.20
CA CYS A 213 -7.37 -1.18 30.66
C CYS A 213 -7.99 0.03 29.92
N PRO A 214 -9.15 -0.13 29.25
CA PRO A 214 -9.77 0.97 28.50
C PRO A 214 -10.30 2.11 29.38
N HIS A 215 -10.32 1.94 30.70
CA HIS A 215 -10.80 2.95 31.63
C HIS A 215 -9.69 3.77 32.30
N CYS A 216 -8.47 3.27 32.37
CA CYS A 216 -7.38 3.92 33.10
C CYS A 216 -5.99 3.77 32.47
N GLY A 217 -5.86 3.01 31.38
CA GLY A 217 -4.58 2.72 30.72
C GLY A 217 -3.70 1.68 31.43
N GLY A 218 -4.07 1.20 32.63
CA GLY A 218 -3.28 0.25 33.40
C GLY A 218 -3.09 -1.12 32.72
N GLU A 219 -1.87 -1.64 32.77
CA GLU A 219 -1.46 -2.90 32.11
C GLU A 219 -1.77 -4.15 32.95
N ARG A 220 -2.06 -3.99 34.25
CA ARG A 220 -2.31 -5.12 35.15
C ARG A 220 -3.74 -5.63 34.98
N ILE A 221 -3.92 -6.57 34.06
CA ILE A 221 -5.23 -7.11 33.66
C ILE A 221 -5.26 -8.62 33.85
N SER A 222 -6.36 -9.14 34.39
CA SER A 222 -6.59 -10.59 34.54
C SER A 222 -7.93 -11.00 33.95
N LYS A 223 -8.02 -12.22 33.43
CA LYS A 223 -9.29 -12.83 33.01
C LYS A 223 -10.26 -12.91 34.20
N ASN A 224 -11.53 -12.58 33.96
CA ASN A 224 -12.59 -12.51 34.97
C ASN A 224 -13.88 -13.20 34.49
N GLY A 225 -13.76 -14.46 34.05
CA GLY A 225 -14.89 -15.27 33.60
C GLY A 225 -15.43 -14.86 32.22
N HIS A 226 -16.60 -15.41 31.87
CA HIS A 226 -17.28 -15.18 30.60
C HIS A 226 -18.70 -14.65 30.84
N ARG A 227 -19.19 -13.79 29.94
CA ARG A 227 -20.59 -13.31 29.96
C ARG A 227 -21.13 -13.18 28.54
N HIS A 228 -22.25 -13.82 28.25
CA HIS A 228 -22.83 -13.93 26.90
C HIS A 228 -21.82 -14.46 25.85
N GLY A 229 -21.09 -15.51 26.20
CA GLY A 229 -20.09 -16.13 25.33
C GLY A 229 -18.79 -15.34 25.14
N LYS A 230 -18.70 -14.10 25.63
CA LYS A 230 -17.49 -13.25 25.52
C LYS A 230 -16.65 -13.29 26.80
N GLN A 231 -15.33 -13.42 26.65
CA GLN A 231 -14.38 -13.33 27.76
C GLN A 231 -14.45 -11.94 28.41
N ARG A 232 -14.43 -11.91 29.75
CA ARG A 232 -14.34 -10.69 30.56
C ARG A 232 -12.96 -10.59 31.17
N TYR A 233 -12.52 -9.35 31.38
CA TYR A 233 -11.26 -8.98 32.00
C TYR A 233 -11.55 -8.03 33.16
N ILE A 234 -10.69 -8.03 34.17
CA ILE A 234 -10.69 -7.08 35.28
C ILE A 234 -9.32 -6.41 35.38
N CYS A 235 -9.32 -5.09 35.50
CA CYS A 235 -8.11 -4.32 35.76
C CYS A 235 -7.80 -4.35 37.27
N LYS A 236 -6.55 -4.66 37.63
CA LYS A 236 -6.06 -4.65 39.01
C LYS A 236 -5.72 -3.24 39.50
N ASP A 237 -5.59 -2.27 38.61
CA ASP A 237 -5.29 -0.87 38.97
C ASP A 237 -6.57 -0.10 39.33
N CYS A 238 -7.63 -0.20 38.52
CA CYS A 238 -8.88 0.54 38.75
C CYS A 238 -10.08 -0.33 39.16
N GLY A 239 -9.93 -1.65 39.22
CA GLY A 239 -11.00 -2.59 39.62
C GLY A 239 -12.14 -2.77 38.60
N LYS A 240 -12.15 -2.04 37.49
CA LYS A 240 -13.22 -2.11 36.48
C LYS A 240 -13.11 -3.37 35.62
N GLN A 241 -14.27 -3.87 35.19
CA GLN A 241 -14.41 -5.04 34.33
C GLN A 241 -14.82 -4.64 32.91
N PHE A 242 -14.25 -5.28 31.90
CA PHE A 242 -14.50 -4.98 30.48
C PHE A 242 -14.43 -6.26 29.61
N PRO A 243 -15.06 -6.28 28.42
CA PRO A 243 -15.01 -7.42 27.50
C PRO A 243 -13.67 -7.52 26.75
N GLU A 244 -13.38 -8.69 26.19
CA GLU A 244 -12.23 -8.96 25.30
C GLU A 244 -12.20 -8.07 24.06
N ALA A 245 -13.35 -7.87 23.42
CA ALA A 245 -13.48 -7.00 22.27
C ALA A 245 -14.51 -5.90 22.55
N TYR A 246 -14.11 -4.64 22.37
CA TYR A 246 -15.06 -3.61 21.99
C TYR A 246 -15.29 -3.75 20.49
N SER A 247 -16.48 -4.19 20.09
CA SER A 247 -16.90 -3.98 18.71
C SER A 247 -17.04 -2.48 18.52
N LEU A 248 -16.12 -1.86 17.77
CA LEU A 248 -16.24 -0.47 17.30
C LEU A 248 -17.35 -0.29 16.25
N GLN A 249 -18.24 -1.27 16.08
CA GLN A 249 -19.56 -1.04 15.50
C GLN A 249 -20.42 -0.27 16.51
N GLY A 250 -20.06 0.99 16.75
CA GLY A 250 -21.00 1.96 17.29
C GLY A 250 -22.10 2.21 16.26
N TYR A 251 -23.32 2.48 16.73
CA TYR A 251 -24.35 3.04 15.88
C TYR A 251 -23.84 4.37 15.30
N GLY A 252 -24.01 4.59 13.99
CA GLY A 252 -23.65 5.86 13.36
C GLY A 252 -24.40 7.04 13.99
N ASP A 253 -23.86 8.25 13.87
CA ASP A 253 -24.45 9.45 14.47
C ASP A 253 -25.89 9.71 14.02
N GLU A 254 -26.24 9.33 12.79
CA GLU A 254 -27.60 9.45 12.25
C GLU A 254 -28.62 8.61 13.05
N VAL A 255 -28.25 7.37 13.40
CA VAL A 255 -29.10 6.47 14.22
C VAL A 255 -29.24 7.02 15.64
N LYS A 256 -28.16 7.63 16.18
CA LYS A 256 -28.20 8.30 17.47
C LYS A 256 -29.15 9.50 17.46
N GLN A 257 -29.08 10.36 16.44
CA GLN A 257 -29.96 11.52 16.31
C GLN A 257 -31.42 11.09 16.18
N GLN A 258 -31.71 10.11 15.33
CA GLN A 258 -33.05 9.57 15.16
C GLN A 258 -33.65 9.05 16.49
N CYS A 259 -32.86 8.34 17.30
CA CYS A 259 -33.32 7.87 18.62
C CYS A 259 -33.60 9.02 19.59
N LEU A 260 -32.79 10.09 19.55
CA LEU A 260 -32.96 11.26 20.41
C LEU A 260 -34.16 12.11 19.99
N GLU A 261 -34.42 12.25 18.69
CA GLU A 261 -35.61 12.93 18.15
C GLU A 261 -36.89 12.20 18.57
N LEU A 262 -36.95 10.87 18.37
CA LEU A 262 -38.10 10.07 18.83
C LEU A 262 -38.36 10.23 20.34
N TYR A 263 -37.31 10.34 21.14
CA TYR A 263 -37.45 10.62 22.57
C TYR A 263 -38.00 12.02 22.85
N ARG A 264 -37.50 13.06 22.14
CA ARG A 264 -38.03 14.44 22.25
C ARG A 264 -39.51 14.52 21.86
N ASP A 265 -39.94 13.71 20.91
CA ASP A 265 -41.33 13.58 20.48
C ASP A 265 -42.21 12.80 21.48
N GLY A 266 -41.66 12.40 22.64
CA GLY A 266 -42.39 11.72 23.72
C GLY A 266 -42.52 10.20 23.55
N VAL A 267 -41.79 9.59 22.61
CA VAL A 267 -41.81 8.15 22.43
C VAL A 267 -41.03 7.47 23.57
N GLY A 268 -41.65 6.49 24.23
CA GLY A 268 -41.02 5.76 25.34
C GLY A 268 -39.83 4.89 24.89
N PHE A 269 -38.81 4.72 25.75
CA PHE A 269 -37.55 4.04 25.40
C PHE A 269 -37.71 2.63 24.80
N ARG A 270 -38.68 1.84 25.28
CA ARG A 270 -38.95 0.48 24.75
C ARG A 270 -39.66 0.48 23.39
N GLU A 271 -40.37 1.56 23.07
CA GLU A 271 -40.97 1.77 21.75
C GLU A 271 -39.90 2.21 20.75
N ILE A 272 -38.96 3.08 21.18
CA ILE A 272 -37.80 3.47 20.37
C ILE A 272 -36.95 2.23 20.00
N GLU A 273 -36.70 1.34 20.97
CA GLU A 273 -35.97 0.09 20.72
C GLU A 273 -36.68 -0.80 19.68
N ARG A 274 -38.01 -0.91 19.74
CA ARG A 274 -38.79 -1.66 18.74
C ARG A 274 -38.71 -1.05 17.34
N ARG A 275 -38.61 0.28 17.23
CA ARG A 275 -38.57 0.99 15.93
C ARG A 275 -37.18 1.03 15.30
N THR A 276 -36.14 1.14 16.12
CA THR A 276 -34.78 1.41 15.66
C THR A 276 -33.85 0.21 15.78
N GLY A 277 -34.24 -0.81 16.56
CA GLY A 277 -33.37 -1.93 16.92
C GLY A 277 -32.24 -1.56 17.89
N VAL A 278 -32.19 -0.30 18.35
CA VAL A 278 -31.21 0.19 19.33
C VAL A 278 -31.70 -0.14 20.74
N SER A 279 -30.85 -0.78 21.55
CA SER A 279 -31.25 -1.14 22.92
C SER A 279 -31.71 0.08 23.72
N HIS A 280 -32.83 -0.03 24.43
CA HIS A 280 -33.37 1.06 25.25
C HIS A 280 -32.36 1.57 26.29
N ASN A 281 -31.44 0.73 26.77
CA ASN A 281 -30.36 1.14 27.68
C ASN A 281 -29.34 2.07 27.00
N THR A 282 -29.06 1.84 25.71
CA THR A 282 -28.20 2.70 24.89
C THR A 282 -28.86 4.06 24.66
N VAL A 283 -30.17 4.08 24.37
CA VAL A 283 -30.94 5.33 24.20
C VAL A 283 -30.98 6.14 25.49
N ILE A 284 -31.22 5.49 26.65
CA ILE A 284 -31.18 6.14 27.98
C ILE A 284 -29.80 6.77 28.24
N TYR A 285 -28.73 6.07 27.88
CA TYR A 285 -27.37 6.60 28.02
C TYR A 285 -27.15 7.85 27.17
N TRP A 286 -27.58 7.86 25.91
CA TRP A 286 -27.47 9.04 25.04
C TRP A 286 -28.28 10.23 25.56
N VAL A 287 -29.52 10.01 26.01
CA VAL A 287 -30.36 11.08 26.59
C VAL A 287 -29.70 11.71 27.82
N LYS A 288 -29.10 10.88 28.69
CA LYS A 288 -28.36 11.38 29.87
C LYS A 288 -27.14 12.20 29.50
N GLN A 289 -26.41 11.85 28.44
CA GLN A 289 -25.27 12.64 27.97
C GLN A 289 -25.70 13.99 27.38
N THR A 290 -26.82 14.04 26.67
CA THR A 290 -27.33 15.30 26.09
C THR A 290 -27.96 16.23 27.11
N GLY A 291 -28.52 15.69 28.21
CA GLY A 291 -29.10 16.50 29.30
C GLY A 291 -28.10 17.10 30.29
N THR A 292 -26.79 16.86 30.11
CA THR A 292 -25.72 17.43 30.96
C THR A 292 -25.08 18.70 30.39
N ASN A 293 -25.55 19.19 29.23
CA ASN A 293 -25.03 20.40 28.55
C ASN A 293 -26.07 21.53 28.43
N GLU A 294 -27.10 21.53 29.29
CA GLU A 294 -28.00 22.68 29.50
C GLU A 294 -27.96 23.12 30.97
#